data_AF-A0A7V3KXW1-F1
#
_entry.id   AF-A0A7V3KXW1-F1
#
_cell.length_a   1.000
_cell.length_b   1.000
_cell.length_c   1.000
_cell.angle_alpha   90.00
_cell.angle_beta   90.00
_cell.angle_gamma   90.00
#
_symmetry.space_group_name_H-M   'P 1'
#
loop_
_entity.id
_entity.type
_entity.pdbx_description
1 polymer ?
#
loop_
_entity_poly.entity_id
_entity_poly.type
_entity_poly.pdbx_seq_one_letter_code
_entity_poly.pdbx_strand_id
1 'polypeptide(L)' 'MHLEIFGLPSRVLQHEIDHLHGILIINHISPLKRKLLVNKIIKNLKRSQKKCLRL' A
#
# COMPACT_ATOMS: atom_id res chain seq x y z
N MET A 1 -28.12 13.47 0.23
CA MET A 1 -27.59 13.26 -1.13
C MET A 1 -26.88 11.90 -1.11
N HIS A 2 -27.27 10.97 -1.97
CA HIS A 2 -26.61 9.66 -2.09
C HIS A 2 -25.83 9.62 -3.40
N LEU A 3 -24.61 9.11 -3.36
CA LEU A 3 -23.73 9.00 -4.52
C LEU A 3 -23.40 7.53 -4.74
N GLU A 4 -23.83 6.99 -5.88
CA GLU A 4 -23.55 5.61 -6.29
C GLU A 4 -22.42 5.60 -7.30
N ILE A 5 -21.37 4.82 -7.02
CA ILE A 5 -20.16 4.78 -7.83
C ILE A 5 -19.70 3.32 -7.93
N PHE A 6 -19.35 2.90 -9.15
CA PHE A 6 -19.03 1.52 -9.46
C PHE A 6 -17.66 1.39 -10.11
N GLY A 7 -17.10 0.18 -10.11
CA GLY A 7 -15.84 -0.12 -10.78
C GLY A 7 -14.62 0.58 -10.16
N LEU A 8 -13.71 1.06 -11.01
CA LEU A 8 -12.44 1.65 -10.57
C LEU A 8 -12.61 2.93 -9.74
N PRO A 9 -13.48 3.90 -10.10
CA PRO A 9 -13.69 5.10 -9.28
C PRO A 9 -14.18 4.80 -7.87
N SER A 10 -15.02 3.77 -7.70
CA SER A 10 -15.46 3.30 -6.39
C SER A 10 -14.28 2.88 -5.52
N ARG A 11 -13.31 2.17 -6.11
CA ARG A 11 -12.12 1.69 -5.41
C ARG A 11 -11.15 2.81 -5.05
N VAL A 12 -10.99 3.81 -5.92
CA VAL A 12 -10.18 5.00 -5.63
C VAL A 12 -10.81 5.79 -4.49
N LEU A 13 -12.13 6.04 -4.54
CA LEU A 13 -12.80 6.76 -3.46
C LEU A 13 -12.70 6.02 -2.12
N GLN A 14 -12.91 4.69 -2.12
CA GLN A 14 -12.73 3.86 -0.92
C GLN A 14 -11.30 3.94 -0.39
N HIS A 15 -10.28 3.95 -1.27
CA HIS A 15 -8.89 4.09 -0.86
C HIS A 15 -8.61 5.42 -0.15
N GLU A 16 -9.15 6.52 -0.66
CA GLU A 16 -8.99 7.84 -0.02
C GLU A 16 -9.72 7.90 1.33
N ILE A 17 -10.93 7.31 1.43
CA ILE A 17 -11.67 7.21 2.69
C ILE A 17 -10.88 6.36 3.71
N ASP A 18 -10.28 5.25 3.29
CA ASP A 18 -9.45 4.41 4.16
C ASP A 18 -8.28 5.21 4.75
N HIS A 19 -7.63 6.06 3.94
CA HIS A 19 -6.55 6.93 4.42
C HIS A 19 -7.01 7.91 5.50
N LEU A 20 -8.22 8.46 5.39
CA LEU A 20 -8.79 9.34 6.44
C LEU A 20 -8.97 8.61 7.77
N HIS A 21 -9.14 7.29 7.74
CA HIS A 21 -9.24 6.44 8.93
C HIS A 21 -7.89 5.81 9.33
N GLY A 22 -6.80 6.16 8.66
CA GLY A 22 -5.47 5.57 8.90
C GLY A 22 -5.35 4.10 8.45
N ILE A 23 -6.29 3.62 7.63
CA ILE A 23 -6.28 2.28 7.07
C ILE A 23 -5.52 2.32 5.74
N LEU A 24 -4.46 1.52 5.64
CA LEU A 24 -3.72 1.39 4.39
C LEU A 24 -4.20 0.19 3.59
N ILE A 25 -3.99 0.22 2.28
CA ILE A 25 -4.34 -0.91 1.40
C ILE A 25 -3.68 -2.24 1.81
N ILE A 26 -2.54 -2.17 2.50
CA ILE A 26 -1.84 -3.36 3.03
C ILE A 26 -2.61 -4.06 4.15
N ASN A 27 -3.55 -3.37 4.82
CA ASN A 27 -4.39 -3.93 5.87
C ASN A 27 -5.48 -4.85 5.29
N HIS A 28 -5.88 -4.60 4.04
CA HIS A 28 -6.85 -5.42 3.31
C HIS A 28 -6.23 -6.67 2.66
N ILE A 29 -4.92 -6.86 2.80
CA ILE A 29 -4.19 -8.01 2.25
C ILE A 29 -4.06 -9.09 3.32
N SER A 30 -4.24 -10.37 2.95
CA SER A 30 -4.03 -11.50 3.85
C SER A 30 -2.67 -11.42 4.57
N PRO A 31 -2.57 -11.83 5.86
CA PRO A 31 -1.35 -11.68 6.66
C PRO A 31 -0.09 -12.25 6.00
N LEU A 32 -0.21 -13.40 5.33
CA LEU A 32 0.91 -14.05 4.62
C LEU A 32 1.44 -13.19 3.48
N LYS A 33 0.55 -12.70 2.60
CA LYS A 33 0.93 -11.82 1.48
C LYS A 33 1.52 -10.50 1.98
N ARG A 34 0.97 -9.91 3.05
CA ARG A 34 1.52 -8.71 3.68
C ARG A 34 2.97 -8.93 4.13
N LYS A 35 3.24 -10.03 4.84
CA LYS A 35 4.61 -10.37 5.30
C LYS A 35 5.59 -10.52 4.14
N LEU A 36 5.19 -11.17 3.05
CA LEU A 36 6.02 -11.33 1.85
C LEU A 36 6.33 -9.99 1.18
N LEU A 37 5.33 -9.11 1.03
CA LEU A 37 5.49 -7.78 0.45
C LEU A 37 6.43 -6.91 1.28
N VAL A 38 6.22 -6.84 2.59
CA VAL A 38 7.05 -6.07 3.52
C VAL A 38 8.51 -6.54 3.46
N ASN A 39 8.75 -7.86 3.51
CA ASN A 39 10.09 -8.42 3.42
C ASN A 39 10.79 -8.06 2.10
N LYS A 40 10.05 -8.11 0.97
CA LYS A 40 10.56 -7.72 -0.34
C LYS A 40 10.93 -6.24 -0.39
N ILE A 41 10.07 -5.37 0.13
CA ILE A 41 10.29 -3.92 0.20
C ILE A 41 11.53 -3.61 1.04
N ILE A 42 11.62 -4.14 2.27
CA ILE A 42 12.78 -3.92 3.16
C ILE A 42 14.10 -4.38 2.49
N LYS A 43 14.09 -5.53 1.82
CA LYS A 43 15.26 -6.03 1.09
C LYS A 43 15.68 -5.08 -0.04
N ASN A 44 14.72 -4.51 -0.76
CA ASN A 44 14.97 -3.54 -1.82
C ASN A 44 15.49 -2.21 -1.27
N LEU A 45 14.92 -1.68 -0.18
CA LEU A 45 15.40 -0.46 0.47
C LEU A 45 16.87 -0.61 0.91
N LYS A 46 17.22 -1.73 1.54
CA LYS A 46 18.61 -2.02 1.94
C LYS A 46 19.57 -2.08 0.75
N ARG A 47 19.11 -2.59 -0.40
CA ARG A 47 19.91 -2.60 -1.64
C ARG A 47 20.10 -1.21 -2.22
N SER A 48 19.05 -0.40 -2.26
CA SER A 48 19.10 0.99 -2.77
C SER A 48 20.00 1.88 -1.90
N GLN A 49 19.94 1.77 -0.58
CA GLN A 49 20.82 2.53 0.32
C GLN A 49 22.30 2.17 0.14
N LYS A 50 22.64 0.87 0.01
CA LYS A 50 24.01 0.42 -0.26
C LYS A 50 24.57 0.91 -1.61
N LYS A 51 23.69 1.21 -2.57
CA LYS A 51 24.09 1.76 -3.88
C LYS A 51 24.43 3.26 -3.79
N CYS A 52 23.73 4.00 -2.93
CA CYS A 52 23.98 5.43 -2.72
C CYS A 52 25.22 5.69 -1.85
N LEU A 53 25.48 4.85 -0.85
CA LEU A 53 26.66 4.92 0.04
C LEU A 53 27.98 4.42 -0.59
N ARG A 54 27.98 4.12 -1.90
CA ARG A 54 29.18 3.73 -2.68
C ARG A 54 29.56 4.79 -3.72
N LEU A 55 29.20 6.03 -3.48
CA LEU A 55 29.73 7.24 -4.13
C LEU A 55 30.59 7.97 -3.10
#